data_AF-A0A518C0P1-F1
#
_entry.id   AF-A0A518C0P1-F1
#
_cell.length_a   1.000
_cell.length_b   1.000
_cell.length_c   1.000
_cell.angle_alpha   90.00
_cell.angle_beta   90.00
_cell.angle_gamma   90.00
#
_symmetry.space_group_name_H-M   'P 1'
#
loop_
_entity.id
_entity.type
_entity.pdbx_description
1 polymer ?
#
loop_
_entity_poly.entity_id
_entity_poly.type
_entity_poly.pdbx_seq_one_letter_code
_entity_poly.pdbx_strand_id
1 'polypeptide(L)'
;MRQRMIDKLARHISKTSHYPPIITRPLTRNTYQILDGHHRRRALQQLNHTHARCLVWDVDDAQALVYLATLNRLSGSDNPTRRGQLLTQLTRHIPLPDITPLLPEDRSAAEHLIQLTTTQPRLQPPTPPEQQTLAVHFFLTPPQRQRLDQTLRSLGGSRSDALMKLVEQHNH
;
A
#
# COMPACT_ATOMS: atom_id res chain seq x y z
N MET A 1 1.65 -17.75 5.66
CA MET A 1 2.59 -17.71 4.50
C MET A 1 3.99 -17.25 4.87
N ARG A 2 4.16 -16.14 5.61
CA ARG A 2 5.48 -15.58 5.98
C ARG A 2 6.42 -16.55 6.73
N GLN A 3 5.87 -17.36 7.66
CA GLN A 3 6.64 -18.36 8.40
C GLN A 3 7.21 -19.47 7.50
N ARG A 4 6.39 -20.02 6.59
CA ARG A 4 6.82 -21.06 5.64
C ARG A 4 7.99 -20.61 4.75
N MET A 5 8.06 -19.32 4.40
CA MET A 5 9.18 -18.77 3.63
C MET A 5 10.47 -18.74 4.47
N ILE A 6 10.38 -18.29 5.72
CA ILE A 6 11.50 -18.30 6.66
C ILE A 6 11.98 -19.74 6.89
N ASP A 7 11.08 -20.71 7.06
CA ASP A 7 11.45 -22.12 7.26
C ASP A 7 12.13 -22.73 6.02
N LYS A 8 11.72 -22.33 4.81
CA LYS A 8 12.42 -22.70 3.57
C LYS A 8 13.82 -22.10 3.52
N LEU A 9 13.96 -20.82 3.88
CA LEU A 9 15.25 -20.12 3.93
C LEU A 9 16.18 -20.73 4.98
N ALA A 10 15.67 -21.02 6.19
CA ALA A 10 16.44 -21.68 7.24
C ALA A 10 16.94 -23.06 6.80
N ARG A 11 16.09 -23.87 6.14
CA ARG A 11 16.52 -25.15 5.56
C ARG A 11 17.62 -24.97 4.51
N HIS A 12 17.52 -23.96 3.64
CA HIS A 12 18.55 -23.68 2.65
C HIS A 12 19.88 -23.28 3.31
N ILE A 13 19.83 -22.37 4.30
CA ILE A 13 21.02 -21.92 5.03
C ILE A 13 21.66 -23.07 5.78
N SER A 14 20.89 -23.92 6.46
CA SER A 14 21.41 -25.09 7.18
C SER A 14 22.12 -26.07 6.24
N LYS A 15 21.63 -26.25 5.01
CA LYS A 15 22.25 -27.16 4.03
C LYS A 15 23.48 -26.58 3.34
N THR A 16 23.49 -25.28 3.08
CA THR A 16 24.49 -24.67 2.20
C THR A 16 25.48 -23.78 2.95
N SER A 17 25.13 -23.27 4.12
CA SER A 17 25.80 -22.15 4.81
C SER A 17 25.85 -20.84 4.00
N HIS A 18 25.12 -20.76 2.88
CA HIS A 18 25.12 -19.62 1.98
C HIS A 18 23.85 -18.78 2.10
N TYR A 19 24.04 -17.47 2.25
CA TYR A 19 22.99 -16.45 2.22
C TYR A 19 23.63 -15.08 1.97
N PRO A 20 23.00 -14.13 1.23
CA PRO A 20 23.53 -12.78 1.11
C PRO A 20 23.76 -12.12 2.48
N PRO A 21 24.78 -11.26 2.67
CA PRO A 21 25.04 -10.60 3.95
C PRO A 21 23.93 -9.63 4.35
N ILE A 22 23.58 -9.57 5.64
CA ILE A 22 22.58 -8.63 6.18
C ILE A 22 23.15 -7.21 6.04
N ILE A 23 22.35 -6.27 5.53
CA ILE A 23 22.79 -4.88 5.38
C ILE A 23 22.48 -4.16 6.68
N THR A 24 23.49 -3.56 7.29
CA THR A 24 23.36 -2.85 8.57
C THR A 24 24.03 -1.49 8.51
N ARG A 25 23.71 -0.62 9.47
CA ARG A 25 24.48 0.60 9.77
C ARG A 25 24.77 0.71 11.26
N PRO A 26 25.85 1.40 11.68
CA PRO A 26 26.06 1.74 13.08
C PRO A 26 24.93 2.62 13.62
N LEU A 27 24.50 2.37 14.86
CA LEU A 27 23.54 3.22 15.58
C LEU A 27 24.21 3.86 16.81
N THR A 28 24.85 3.04 17.62
CA THR A 28 25.69 3.45 18.76
C THR A 28 26.85 2.48 18.91
N ARG A 29 27.71 2.67 19.91
CA ARG A 29 28.84 1.77 20.16
C ARG A 29 28.34 0.31 20.26
N ASN A 30 28.83 -0.53 19.37
CA ASN A 30 28.48 -1.96 19.24
C ASN A 30 26.99 -2.27 18.98
N THR A 31 26.20 -1.29 18.55
CA THR A 31 24.79 -1.49 18.19
C THR A 31 24.59 -1.12 16.73
N TYR A 32 23.88 -1.98 16.00
CA TYR A 32 23.62 -1.83 14.58
C TYR A 32 22.13 -1.86 14.28
N GLN A 33 21.69 -1.03 13.34
CA GLN A 33 20.36 -1.08 12.76
C GLN A 33 20.39 -1.93 11.49
N ILE A 34 19.41 -2.82 11.31
CA ILE A 34 19.24 -3.59 10.07
C ILE A 34 18.52 -2.71 9.05
N LEU A 35 19.15 -2.50 7.90
CA LEU A 35 18.56 -1.83 6.74
C LEU A 35 17.87 -2.84 5.82
N ASP A 36 18.49 -4.01 5.60
CA ASP A 36 17.89 -5.13 4.87
C ASP A 36 18.36 -6.50 5.40
N GLY A 37 17.51 -7.52 5.23
CA GLY A 37 17.81 -8.89 5.61
C GLY A 37 17.06 -9.37 6.86
N HIS A 38 15.95 -8.72 7.23
CA HIS A 38 15.13 -9.11 8.37
C HIS A 38 14.71 -10.59 8.36
N HIS A 39 14.33 -11.13 7.19
CA HIS A 39 14.00 -12.56 7.06
C HIS A 39 15.22 -13.47 7.23
N ARG A 40 16.39 -13.06 6.72
CA ARG A 40 17.66 -13.78 6.89
C ARG A 40 18.07 -13.81 8.37
N ARG A 41 17.97 -12.68 9.05
CA ARG A 41 18.18 -12.58 10.51
C ARG A 41 17.27 -13.53 11.28
N ARG A 42 15.98 -13.59 10.94
CA ARG A 42 15.02 -14.52 11.57
C ARG A 42 15.36 -15.98 11.29
N ALA A 43 15.71 -16.33 10.06
CA ALA A 43 16.11 -17.69 9.69
C ALA A 43 17.38 -18.13 10.46
N LEU A 44 18.38 -17.25 10.56
CA LEU A 44 19.61 -17.53 11.32
C LEU A 44 19.33 -17.74 12.82
N GLN A 45 18.43 -16.95 13.39
CA GLN A 45 18.01 -17.14 14.79
C GLN A 45 17.29 -18.47 15.03
N GLN A 46 16.44 -18.93 14.10
CA GLN A 46 15.80 -20.24 14.21
C GLN A 46 16.82 -21.39 14.21
N LEU A 47 17.96 -21.19 13.55
CA LEU A 47 19.07 -22.13 13.53
C LEU A 47 20.04 -21.92 14.70
N ASN A 48 19.69 -21.08 15.68
CA ASN A 48 20.50 -20.74 16.86
C ASN A 48 21.88 -20.13 16.55
N HIS A 49 22.04 -19.48 15.38
CA HIS A 49 23.27 -18.73 15.12
C HIS A 49 23.35 -17.49 16.03
N THR A 50 24.51 -17.32 16.66
CA THR A 50 24.84 -16.13 17.46
C THR A 50 25.47 -15.01 16.64
N HIS A 51 25.92 -15.31 15.42
CA HIS A 51 26.60 -14.39 14.51
C HIS A 51 26.01 -14.47 13.10
N ALA A 52 26.10 -13.37 12.37
CA ALA A 52 25.66 -13.28 10.98
C ALA A 52 26.68 -12.51 10.15
N ARG A 53 26.79 -12.83 8.85
CA ARG A 53 27.54 -12.01 7.90
C ARG A 53 26.78 -10.72 7.65
N CYS A 54 27.44 -9.59 7.89
CA CYS A 54 26.87 -8.26 7.71
C CYS A 54 27.72 -7.45 6.73
N LEU A 55 27.05 -6.65 5.90
CA LEU A 55 27.65 -5.56 5.15
C LEU A 55 27.26 -4.27 5.86
N VAL A 56 28.25 -3.57 6.42
CA VAL A 56 28.04 -2.34 7.17
C VAL A 56 28.12 -1.16 6.21
N TRP A 57 27.07 -0.36 6.17
CA TRP A 57 27.01 0.91 5.45
C TRP A 57 27.19 2.06 6.44
N ASP A 58 28.08 2.99 6.10
CA ASP A 58 28.29 4.22 6.85
C ASP A 58 27.36 5.29 6.28
N VAL A 59 26.17 5.40 6.88
CA VAL A 59 25.08 6.24 6.39
C VAL A 59 24.37 6.93 7.55
N ASP A 60 24.01 8.19 7.34
CA ASP A 60 23.29 8.97 8.34
C ASP A 60 21.82 8.55 8.48
N ASP A 61 21.11 9.18 9.42
CA ASP A 61 19.71 8.88 9.71
C ASP A 61 18.77 9.10 8.53
N ALA A 62 19.00 10.18 7.76
CA ALA A 62 18.17 10.50 6.62
C ALA A 62 18.37 9.45 5.52
N GLN A 63 19.61 9.13 5.18
CA GLN A 63 19.98 8.10 4.22
C GLN A 63 19.44 6.72 4.63
N ALA A 64 19.56 6.36 5.91
CA ALA A 64 19.03 5.11 6.43
C ALA A 64 17.52 4.99 6.26
N LEU A 65 16.77 6.08 6.50
CA LEU A 65 15.33 6.13 6.28
C LEU A 65 14.98 5.97 4.80
N VAL A 66 15.75 6.57 3.88
CA VAL A 66 15.59 6.34 2.44
C VAL A 66 15.78 4.86 2.11
N TYR A 67 16.87 4.23 2.57
CA TYR A 67 17.12 2.82 2.31
C TYR A 67 16.04 1.91 2.87
N LEU A 68 15.58 2.17 4.10
CA LEU A 68 14.46 1.45 4.68
C LEU A 68 13.20 1.63 3.85
N ALA A 69 12.96 2.82 3.30
CA ALA A 69 11.81 3.09 2.48
C ALA A 69 11.90 2.38 1.10
N THR A 70 13.06 2.36 0.48
CA THR A 70 13.22 1.74 -0.85
C THR A 70 13.33 0.21 -0.76
N LEU A 71 14.19 -0.32 0.12
CA LEU A 71 14.49 -1.76 0.19
C LEU A 71 13.35 -2.60 0.79
N ASN A 72 12.66 -2.12 1.83
CA ASN A 72 11.58 -2.89 2.44
C ASN A 72 10.39 -3.06 1.47
N ARG A 73 10.11 -2.05 0.64
CA ARG A 73 9.00 -2.11 -0.31
C ARG A 73 9.29 -3.08 -1.46
N LEU A 74 10.53 -3.09 -1.98
CA LEU A 74 10.97 -4.05 -3.00
C LEU A 74 10.91 -5.52 -2.52
N SER A 75 10.95 -5.74 -1.19
CA SER A 75 10.87 -7.07 -0.58
C SER A 75 9.45 -7.56 -0.29
N GLY A 76 8.42 -6.76 -0.59
CA GLY A 76 7.04 -7.25 -0.77
C GLY A 76 6.18 -7.45 0.48
N SER A 77 6.51 -6.85 1.63
CA SER A 77 5.58 -6.82 2.77
C SER A 77 5.44 -5.44 3.36
N ASP A 78 4.45 -4.69 2.88
CA ASP A 78 4.20 -3.35 3.38
C ASP A 78 2.94 -3.30 4.24
N ASN A 79 3.09 -2.75 5.44
CA ASN A 79 1.95 -2.39 6.28
C ASN A 79 1.72 -0.90 6.05
N PRO A 80 0.59 -0.46 5.48
CA PRO A 80 0.38 0.92 5.05
C PRO A 80 0.53 1.92 6.19
N THR A 81 0.13 1.56 7.41
CA THR A 81 0.33 2.40 8.60
C THR A 81 1.81 2.54 8.97
N ARG A 82 2.56 1.43 9.01
CA ARG A 82 4.01 1.48 9.28
C ARG A 82 4.77 2.20 8.17
N ARG A 83 4.30 2.07 6.92
CA ARG A 83 4.82 2.80 5.77
C ARG A 83 4.62 4.29 5.95
N GLY A 84 3.40 4.71 6.25
CA GLY A 84 3.07 6.10 6.55
C GLY A 84 3.92 6.66 7.70
N GLN A 85 4.18 5.86 8.74
CA GLN A 85 5.01 6.28 9.88
C GLN A 85 6.46 6.49 9.44
N LEU A 86 7.01 5.57 8.63
CA LEU A 86 8.35 5.70 8.07
C LEU A 86 8.46 6.94 7.18
N LEU A 87 7.49 7.16 6.29
CA LEU A 87 7.44 8.36 5.44
C LEU A 87 7.33 9.64 6.28
N THR A 88 6.52 9.64 7.33
CA THR A 88 6.40 10.77 8.27
C THR A 88 7.70 11.06 9.01
N GLN A 89 8.50 10.05 9.32
CA GLN A 89 9.82 10.24 9.91
C GLN A 89 10.78 10.83 8.88
N LEU A 90 10.79 10.28 7.66
CA LEU A 90 11.66 10.71 6.56
C LEU A 90 11.41 12.17 6.17
N THR A 91 10.15 12.60 6.13
CA THR A 91 9.80 13.98 5.76
C THR A 91 10.18 15.04 6.80
N ARG A 92 10.62 14.64 7.99
CA ARG A 92 11.23 15.56 8.97
C ARG A 92 12.66 15.94 8.61
N HIS A 93 13.31 15.14 7.77
CA HIS A 93 14.71 15.32 7.37
C HIS A 93 14.84 15.80 5.92
N ILE A 94 13.97 15.29 5.02
CA ILE A 94 14.03 15.58 3.59
C ILE A 94 12.62 15.95 3.10
N PRO A 95 12.41 17.07 2.41
CA PRO A 95 11.11 17.43 1.85
C PRO A 95 10.56 16.33 0.93
N LEU A 96 9.24 16.12 0.98
CA LEU A 96 8.58 15.05 0.20
C LEU A 96 8.87 15.10 -1.32
N PRO A 97 8.87 16.28 -1.98
CA PRO A 97 9.19 16.37 -3.41
C PRO A 97 10.60 15.88 -3.74
N ASP A 98 11.56 16.12 -2.84
CA ASP A 98 12.98 15.81 -3.07
C ASP A 98 13.26 14.32 -2.90
N ILE A 99 12.48 13.64 -2.04
CA ILE A 99 12.67 12.22 -1.75
C ILE A 99 11.86 11.28 -2.64
N THR A 100 10.72 11.74 -3.18
CA THR A 100 9.84 10.93 -4.04
C THR A 100 10.58 10.23 -5.20
N PRO A 101 11.55 10.86 -5.91
CA PRO A 101 12.28 10.18 -7.00
C PRO A 101 13.07 8.95 -6.56
N LEU A 102 13.36 8.81 -5.27
CA LEU A 102 14.11 7.68 -4.69
C LEU A 102 13.19 6.61 -4.10
N LEU A 103 11.89 6.87 -4.07
CA LEU A 103 10.88 5.98 -3.51
C LEU A 103 10.18 5.18 -4.61
N PRO A 104 9.67 3.97 -4.28
CA PRO A 104 8.87 3.19 -5.23
C PRO A 104 7.49 3.80 -5.53
N GLU A 105 6.92 4.56 -4.59
CA GLU A 105 5.65 5.28 -4.76
C GLU A 105 5.85 6.69 -5.32
N ASP A 106 4.86 7.18 -6.06
CA ASP A 106 4.79 8.58 -6.43
C ASP A 106 4.39 9.48 -5.25
N ARG A 107 4.44 10.79 -5.48
CA ARG A 107 4.17 11.80 -4.46
C ARG A 107 2.77 11.68 -3.88
N SER A 108 1.76 11.48 -4.72
CA SER A 108 0.35 11.40 -4.30
C SER A 108 0.11 10.20 -3.39
N ALA A 109 0.65 9.05 -3.78
CA ALA A 109 0.60 7.83 -2.98
C ALA A 109 1.33 8.01 -1.63
N ALA A 110 2.49 8.68 -1.61
CA ALA A 110 3.22 8.98 -0.39
C ALA A 110 2.44 9.92 0.55
N GLU A 111 1.80 10.95 0.01
CA GLU A 111 0.94 11.88 0.77
C GLU A 111 -0.23 11.14 1.43
N HIS A 112 -0.92 10.26 0.71
CA HIS A 112 -2.01 9.45 1.27
C HIS A 112 -1.52 8.54 2.41
N LEU A 113 -0.36 7.89 2.24
CA LEU A 113 0.21 7.03 3.27
C LEU A 113 0.55 7.80 4.55
N ILE A 114 1.08 9.02 4.43
CA ILE A 114 1.35 9.91 5.57
C ILE A 114 0.04 10.28 6.26
N GLN A 115 -1.00 10.66 5.51
CA GLN A 115 -2.31 11.04 6.05
C GLN A 115 -2.98 9.92 6.86
N LEU A 116 -2.77 8.65 6.49
CA LEU A 116 -3.27 7.49 7.25
C LEU A 116 -2.72 7.41 8.68
N THR A 117 -1.62 8.12 8.99
CA THR A 117 -1.01 8.10 10.32
C THR A 117 -1.43 9.26 11.21
N THR A 118 -1.86 10.38 10.61
CA THR A 118 -2.24 11.60 11.31
C THR A 118 -3.74 11.73 11.52
N THR A 119 -4.53 11.11 10.64
CA THR A 119 -5.99 11.27 10.62
C THR A 119 -6.63 9.97 11.07
N GLN A 120 -7.31 9.98 12.22
CA GLN A 120 -8.35 8.96 12.43
C GLN A 120 -9.36 9.15 11.30
N PRO A 121 -9.72 8.11 10.54
CA PRO A 121 -10.77 8.25 9.54
C PRO A 121 -12.02 8.71 10.29
N ARG A 122 -12.42 9.96 10.06
CA ARG A 122 -13.77 10.39 10.42
C ARG A 122 -14.67 9.53 9.55
N LEU A 123 -15.27 8.51 10.18
CA LEU A 123 -16.41 7.83 9.58
C LEU A 123 -17.42 8.94 9.29
N GLN A 124 -17.58 9.26 8.02
CA GLN A 124 -18.69 10.10 7.64
C GLN A 124 -19.95 9.32 8.05
N PRO A 125 -20.92 9.96 8.71
CA PRO A 125 -22.21 9.33 8.91
C PRO A 125 -22.66 8.81 7.55
N PRO A 126 -23.15 7.56 7.46
CA PRO A 126 -23.64 7.05 6.18
C PRO A 126 -24.64 8.06 5.62
N THR A 127 -24.52 8.38 4.34
CA THR A 127 -25.46 9.27 3.66
C THR A 127 -26.87 8.76 3.96
N PRO A 128 -27.83 9.61 4.34
CA PRO A 128 -29.20 9.20 4.57
C PRO A 128 -29.71 8.36 3.38
N PRO A 129 -30.54 7.33 3.58
CA PRO A 129 -31.01 6.45 2.51
C PRO A 129 -31.59 7.21 1.30
N GLU A 130 -32.22 8.35 1.56
CA GLU A 130 -32.82 9.27 0.58
C GLU A 130 -31.80 9.95 -0.34
N GLN A 131 -30.53 10.04 0.09
CA GLN A 131 -29.42 10.66 -0.64
C GLN A 131 -28.41 9.63 -1.14
N GLN A 132 -28.62 8.34 -0.86
CA GLN A 132 -27.79 7.28 -1.40
C GLN A 132 -28.12 7.07 -2.87
N THR A 133 -27.09 7.16 -3.72
CA THR A 133 -27.23 6.79 -5.12
C THR A 133 -27.46 5.28 -5.21
N LEU A 134 -28.69 4.85 -5.47
CA LEU A 134 -28.98 3.46 -5.76
C LEU A 134 -28.42 3.11 -7.14
N ALA A 135 -27.36 2.31 -7.17
CA ALA A 135 -26.90 1.71 -8.41
C ALA A 135 -27.88 0.60 -8.82
N VAL A 136 -28.71 0.89 -9.82
CA VAL A 136 -29.64 -0.09 -10.41
C VAL A 136 -29.06 -0.62 -11.70
N HIS A 137 -28.91 -1.94 -11.79
CA HIS A 137 -28.44 -2.63 -13.00
C HIS A 137 -29.63 -3.23 -13.75
N PHE A 138 -29.77 -2.87 -15.03
CA PHE A 138 -30.77 -3.45 -15.93
C PHE A 138 -30.10 -4.38 -16.93
N PHE A 139 -30.60 -5.62 -17.05
CA PHE A 139 -30.25 -6.51 -18.12
C PHE A 139 -31.25 -6.35 -19.26
N LEU A 140 -30.75 -5.92 -20.42
CA LEU A 140 -31.58 -5.63 -21.58
C LEU A 140 -31.16 -6.51 -22.75
N THR A 141 -32.16 -7.10 -23.41
CA THR A 141 -31.97 -7.68 -24.74
C THR A 141 -31.70 -6.57 -25.77
N PRO A 142 -31.07 -6.86 -26.92
CA PRO A 142 -30.84 -5.87 -27.98
C PRO A 142 -32.09 -5.04 -28.37
N PRO A 143 -33.29 -5.63 -28.60
CA PRO A 143 -34.47 -4.83 -28.92
C PRO A 143 -34.96 -3.97 -27.75
N GLN A 144 -34.80 -4.41 -26.49
CA GLN A 144 -35.15 -3.60 -25.31
C GLN A 144 -34.20 -2.40 -25.16
N ARG A 145 -32.91 -2.60 -25.41
CA ARG A 145 -31.91 -1.52 -25.38
C ARG A 145 -32.21 -0.46 -26.45
N GLN A 146 -32.56 -0.88 -27.66
CA GLN A 146 -32.88 0.04 -28.75
C GLN A 146 -34.10 0.92 -28.42
N ARG A 147 -35.16 0.32 -27.85
CA ARG A 147 -36.33 1.08 -27.38
C ARG A 147 -35.95 2.06 -26.26
N LEU A 148 -35.18 1.61 -25.29
CA LEU A 148 -34.75 2.46 -24.17
C LEU A 148 -33.95 3.67 -24.68
N ASP A 149 -32.95 3.46 -25.54
CA ASP A 149 -32.12 4.57 -26.05
C ASP A 149 -32.94 5.53 -26.93
N GLN A 150 -33.97 5.07 -27.65
CA GLN A 150 -34.90 5.94 -28.39
C GLN A 150 -35.75 6.82 -27.46
N THR A 151 -36.33 6.23 -26.42
CA THR A 151 -37.16 6.97 -25.45
C THR A 151 -36.33 7.94 -24.60
N LEU A 152 -35.11 7.58 -24.22
CA LEU A 152 -34.22 8.49 -23.50
C LEU A 152 -33.85 9.71 -24.36
N ARG A 153 -33.66 9.51 -25.67
CA ARG A 153 -33.39 10.61 -26.61
C ARG A 153 -34.58 11.55 -26.77
N SER A 154 -35.81 11.04 -26.74
CA SER A 154 -37.00 11.89 -26.86
C SER A 154 -37.32 12.68 -25.59
N LEU A 155 -36.90 12.20 -24.41
CA LEU A 155 -37.13 12.85 -23.11
C LEU A 155 -36.11 13.96 -22.78
N GLY A 156 -34.89 13.90 -23.36
CA GLY A 156 -33.83 14.89 -23.15
C GLY A 156 -33.26 14.94 -21.72
N GLY A 157 -32.22 15.75 -21.51
CA GLY A 157 -31.54 15.86 -20.20
C GLY A 157 -30.49 14.78 -19.94
N SER A 158 -30.06 14.62 -18.68
CA SER A 158 -29.12 13.55 -18.33
C SER A 158 -29.81 12.17 -18.39
N ARG A 159 -29.03 11.11 -18.62
CA ARG A 159 -29.56 9.73 -18.71
C ARG A 159 -30.35 9.33 -17.45
N SER A 160 -29.90 9.80 -16.29
CA SER A 160 -30.57 9.56 -15.00
C SER A 160 -31.92 10.29 -14.92
N ASP A 161 -31.98 11.56 -15.33
CA ASP A 161 -33.22 12.35 -15.30
C ASP A 161 -34.28 11.77 -16.23
N ALA A 162 -33.87 11.33 -17.42
CA ALA A 162 -34.77 10.71 -18.38
C ALA A 162 -35.29 9.33 -17.92
N LEU A 163 -34.47 8.55 -17.21
CA LEU A 163 -34.90 7.29 -16.59
C LEU A 163 -35.90 7.52 -15.45
N MET A 164 -35.68 8.51 -14.60
CA MET A 164 -36.60 8.82 -13.49
C MET A 164 -37.97 9.27 -14.01
N LYS A 165 -38.01 10.15 -15.02
CA LYS A 165 -39.27 10.56 -15.68
C LYS A 165 -40.07 9.37 -16.25
N LEU A 166 -39.37 8.38 -16.78
CA LEU A 166 -39.97 7.16 -17.32
C LEU A 166 -40.64 6.30 -16.22
N VAL A 167 -40.00 6.20 -15.05
CA VAL A 167 -40.54 5.48 -13.89
C VAL A 167 -41.76 6.19 -13.32
N GLU A 168 -41.74 7.52 -13.25
CA GLU A 168 -42.86 8.34 -12.76
C GLU A 168 -44.10 8.25 -13.68
N GLN A 169 -43.89 8.20 -15.01
CA GLN A 169 -44.99 8.07 -15.98
C GLN A 169 -45.70 6.71 -15.98
N HIS A 170 -45.12 5.68 -15.37
CA HIS A 170 -45.68 4.32 -15.32
C HIS A 170 -46.24 3.91 -13.95
N ASN A 171 -46.20 4.80 -12.95
CA ASN A 171 -46.74 4.57 -11.60
C ASN A 171 -48.14 5.19 -11.38
N HIS A 172 -48.83 5.56 -12.46
CA HIS A 172 -50.25 5.96 -12.50
C HIS A 172 -51.01 5.05 -13.47
#